data_AF-O45625-F1
#
_entry.id   AF-O45625-F1
#
_cell.length_a   1.000
_cell.length_b   1.000
_cell.length_c   1.000
_cell.angle_alpha   90.00
_cell.angle_beta   90.00
_cell.angle_gamma   90.00
#
_symmetry.space_group_name_H-M   'P 1'
#
loop_
_entity.id
_entity.type
_entity.pdbx_description
1 polymer ?
#
loop_
_entity_poly.entity_id
_entity_poly.type
_entity_poly.pdbx_seq_one_letter_code
_entity_poly.pdbx_strand_id
1 'polypeptide(L)'
;MSILVYDREHNFKKWYIYWIPKTKMLGVKDDKDVVYEKMCTLQERTDILKVSKSLVEEKWSSLFSESGLHIEEVCEKELVLTFALQRNITLERTELSGRFDECLYLEYLRLKTLTNVSPMKRKRTASTVEHVIRSDDIKPILAPKSDPVKKRTTRMAAKASGPEFDDE
;
A
#
# COMPACT_ATOMS: atom_id res chain seq x y z
N MET A 1 -4.79 -7.13 0.99
CA MET A 1 -4.71 -6.82 2.43
C MET A 1 -3.40 -6.12 2.66
N SER A 2 -3.43 -4.85 3.06
CA SER A 2 -2.24 -4.11 3.45
C SER A 2 -1.80 -4.62 4.82
N ILE A 3 -0.59 -5.17 4.89
CA ILE A 3 0.05 -5.28 6.19
C ILE A 3 0.59 -3.92 6.51
N LEU A 4 0.49 -3.59 7.78
CA LEU A 4 0.78 -2.27 8.27
C LEU A 4 1.88 -2.46 9.29
N VAL A 5 3.11 -2.19 8.88
CA VAL A 5 4.30 -2.29 9.71
C VAL A 5 5.09 -1.00 9.60
N TYR A 6 5.55 -0.49 10.73
CA TYR A 6 6.50 0.62 10.78
C TYR A 6 7.39 0.48 12.00
N ASP A 7 8.54 1.14 11.95
CA ASP A 7 9.50 1.16 13.03
C ASP A 7 9.33 2.38 13.95
N ARG A 8 9.67 2.18 15.22
CA ARG A 8 9.75 3.23 16.24
C ARG A 8 10.97 3.01 17.13
N GLU A 9 11.56 4.10 17.57
CA GLU A 9 12.58 4.07 18.60
C GLU A 9 11.94 4.35 19.96
N HIS A 10 12.28 3.53 20.95
CA HIS A 10 11.86 3.71 22.34
C HIS A 10 12.97 3.17 23.26
N ASN A 11 13.42 3.97 24.23
CA ASN A 11 14.52 3.65 25.14
C ASN A 11 15.81 3.19 24.41
N PHE A 12 16.21 3.90 23.35
CA PHE A 12 17.40 3.59 22.51
C PHE A 12 17.37 2.21 21.85
N LYS A 13 16.18 1.61 21.73
CA LYS A 13 15.94 0.34 21.04
C LYS A 13 14.97 0.55 19.89
N LYS A 14 15.19 -0.21 18.82
CA LYS A 14 14.31 -0.24 17.65
C LYS A 14 13.21 -1.27 17.85
N TRP A 15 11.98 -0.84 17.62
CA TRP A 15 10.78 -1.64 17.73
C TRP A 15 10.00 -1.60 16.42
N TYR A 16 9.30 -2.68 16.11
CA TYR A 16 8.44 -2.81 14.95
C TYR A 16 7.00 -2.99 15.43
N ILE A 17 6.15 -2.02 15.08
CA ILE A 17 4.72 -2.09 15.36
C ILE A 17 4.04 -2.64 14.12
N TYR A 18 3.23 -3.69 14.26
CA TYR A 18 2.59 -4.36 13.14
C TYR A 18 1.14 -4.73 13.40
N TRP A 19 0.35 -4.80 12.32
CA TRP A 19 -1.04 -5.23 12.35
C TRP A 19 -1.35 -6.27 11.29
N ILE A 20 -2.07 -7.32 11.71
CA ILE A 20 -2.54 -8.40 10.86
C ILE A 20 -4.07 -8.30 10.72
N PRO A 21 -4.59 -7.80 9.59
CA PRO A 21 -6.03 -7.65 9.39
C PRO A 21 -6.82 -8.97 9.47
N LYS A 22 -6.20 -10.10 9.09
CA LYS A 22 -6.82 -11.43 9.05
C LYS A 22 -7.16 -11.96 10.44
N THR A 23 -6.21 -11.84 11.38
CA THR A 23 -6.36 -12.32 12.77
C THR A 23 -6.75 -11.21 13.74
N LYS A 24 -6.83 -9.96 13.25
CA LYS A 24 -7.04 -8.75 14.07
C LYS A 24 -5.98 -8.64 15.17
N MET A 25 -4.75 -9.06 14.87
CA MET A 25 -3.64 -9.06 15.80
C MET A 25 -2.86 -7.75 15.69
N LEU A 26 -2.72 -7.04 16.81
CA LEU A 26 -1.77 -5.95 16.99
C LEU A 26 -0.56 -6.51 17.70
N GLY A 27 0.63 -6.20 17.20
CA GLY A 27 1.85 -6.65 17.84
C GLY A 27 2.98 -5.64 17.76
N VAL A 28 3.92 -5.82 18.67
CA VAL A 28 5.16 -5.07 18.77
C VAL A 28 6.29 -6.05 18.99
N LYS A 29 7.34 -5.96 18.16
CA LYS A 29 8.51 -6.83 18.22
C LYS A 29 9.79 -6.01 18.24
N ASP A 30 10.80 -6.43 18.99
CA ASP A 30 12.15 -5.85 18.92
C ASP A 30 13.09 -6.66 17.99
N ASP A 31 14.33 -6.19 17.91
CA ASP A 31 15.43 -6.84 17.20
C ASP A 31 15.96 -8.11 17.89
N LYS A 32 15.55 -8.38 19.13
CA LYS A 32 15.98 -9.50 19.98
C LYS A 32 14.88 -10.53 20.22
N ASP A 33 13.88 -10.56 19.36
CA ASP A 33 12.80 -11.54 19.39
C ASP A 33 11.88 -11.47 20.63
N VAL A 34 11.86 -10.32 21.31
CA VAL A 34 10.83 -10.02 22.31
C VAL A 34 9.57 -9.55 21.58
N VAL A 35 8.46 -10.23 21.85
CA VAL A 35 7.18 -10.00 21.17
C VAL A 35 6.09 -9.72 22.19
N TYR A 36 5.30 -8.69 21.91
CA TYR A 36 4.06 -8.36 22.61
C TYR A 36 2.93 -8.36 21.60
N GLU A 37 1.85 -9.06 21.89
CA GLU A 37 0.74 -9.23 20.96
C GLU A 37 -0.61 -9.16 21.69
N LYS A 38 -1.63 -8.71 20.95
CA LYS A 38 -3.01 -8.75 21.41
C LYS A 38 -3.97 -8.82 20.24
N MET A 39 -4.93 -9.74 20.34
CA MET A 39 -6.09 -9.74 19.44
C MET A 39 -7.00 -8.56 19.81
N CYS A 40 -7.11 -7.58 18.92
CA CYS A 40 -7.90 -6.38 19.16
C CYS A 40 -9.33 -6.54 18.65
N THR A 41 -10.29 -6.44 19.57
CA THR A 41 -11.71 -6.44 19.23
C THR A 41 -12.11 -5.19 18.45
N LEU A 42 -13.26 -5.24 17.77
CA LEU A 42 -13.81 -4.04 17.13
C LEU A 42 -14.09 -2.94 18.16
N GLN A 43 -14.53 -3.31 19.37
CA GLN A 43 -14.84 -2.37 20.43
C GLN A 43 -13.58 -1.63 20.90
N GLU A 44 -12.49 -2.34 21.20
CA GLU A 44 -11.23 -1.70 21.60
C GLU A 44 -10.70 -0.73 20.54
N ARG A 45 -10.72 -1.12 19.26
CA ARG A 45 -10.33 -0.22 18.16
C ARG A 45 -11.24 0.99 18.05
N THR A 46 -12.54 0.81 18.27
CA THR A 46 -13.53 1.90 18.31
C THR A 46 -13.22 2.87 19.46
N ASP A 47 -12.87 2.34 20.64
CA ASP A 47 -12.58 3.13 21.84
C ASP A 47 -11.27 3.92 21.71
N ILE A 48 -10.25 3.32 21.09
CA ILE A 48 -8.97 3.99 20.79
C ILE A 48 -9.17 5.10 19.76
N LEU A 49 -9.89 4.83 18.67
CA LEU A 49 -10.06 5.82 17.60
C LEU A 49 -11.11 6.88 17.94
N LYS A 50 -12.08 6.58 18.82
CA LYS A 50 -13.28 7.39 19.11
C LYS A 50 -14.03 7.79 17.84
N VAL A 51 -14.28 6.80 16.98
CA VAL A 51 -15.03 6.96 15.73
C VAL A 51 -16.22 6.01 15.69
N SER A 52 -17.15 6.20 14.76
CA SER A 52 -18.23 5.23 14.55
C SER A 52 -17.67 3.90 14.03
N LYS A 53 -18.36 2.79 14.31
CA LYS A 53 -17.97 1.44 13.85
C LYS A 53 -17.74 1.36 12.33
N SER A 54 -18.48 2.15 11.55
CA SER A 54 -18.36 2.22 10.08
C SER A 54 -17.05 2.83 9.60
N LEU A 55 -16.37 3.63 10.42
CA LEU A 55 -15.12 4.33 10.06
C LEU A 55 -13.87 3.65 10.64
N VAL A 56 -14.03 2.62 11.48
CA VAL A 56 -12.91 2.01 12.20
C VAL A 56 -11.85 1.47 11.26
N GLU A 57 -12.22 0.71 10.22
CA GLU A 57 -11.22 0.08 9.34
C GLU A 57 -10.44 1.11 8.51
N GLU A 58 -11.10 2.18 8.05
CA GLU A 58 -10.44 3.29 7.35
C GLU A 58 -9.47 4.00 8.27
N LYS A 59 -9.93 4.45 9.45
CA LYS A 59 -9.11 5.20 10.40
C LYS A 59 -8.01 4.37 11.03
N TRP A 60 -8.24 3.07 11.24
CA TRP A 60 -7.21 2.14 11.70
C TRP A 60 -6.13 1.93 10.64
N SER A 61 -6.49 1.92 9.35
CA SER A 61 -5.51 1.84 8.27
C SER A 61 -4.70 3.14 8.13
N SER A 62 -5.35 4.30 8.28
CA SER A 62 -4.67 5.61 8.32
C SER A 62 -3.72 5.72 9.50
N LEU A 63 -4.14 5.26 10.69
CA LEU A 63 -3.33 5.26 11.91
C LEU A 63 -1.94 4.66 11.69
N PHE A 64 -1.85 3.53 11.00
CA PHE A 64 -0.56 2.93 10.69
C PHE A 64 0.19 3.61 9.55
N SER A 65 -0.53 4.12 8.55
CA SER A 65 0.10 4.84 7.44
C SER A 65 0.78 6.13 7.93
N GLU A 66 0.24 6.72 9.00
CA GLU A 66 0.74 7.91 9.68
C GLU A 66 1.65 7.57 10.89
N SER A 67 1.92 6.28 11.12
CA SER A 67 2.70 5.78 12.26
C SER A 67 2.21 6.27 13.64
N GLY A 68 0.90 6.42 13.82
CA GLY A 68 0.31 7.14 14.96
C GLY A 68 0.27 6.41 16.31
N LEU A 69 0.61 5.11 16.39
CA LEU A 69 0.82 4.44 17.68
C LEU A 69 2.25 4.67 18.17
N HIS A 70 2.38 4.98 19.45
CA HIS A 70 3.65 5.20 20.14
C HIS A 70 3.80 4.23 21.30
N ILE A 71 5.02 3.81 21.59
CA ILE A 71 5.31 3.01 22.78
C ILE A 71 5.43 3.98 23.95
N GLU A 72 4.54 3.85 24.93
CA GLU A 72 4.56 4.63 26.16
C GLU A 72 5.42 3.97 27.22
N GLU A 73 5.21 2.67 27.45
CA GLU A 73 5.88 1.90 28.49
C GLU A 73 6.15 0.47 28.03
N VAL A 74 7.30 -0.07 28.44
CA VAL A 74 7.69 -1.46 28.20
C VAL A 74 8.09 -2.11 29.51
N CYS A 75 7.33 -3.11 29.92
CA CYS A 75 7.55 -3.94 31.09
C CYS A 75 7.85 -5.38 30.72
N GLU A 76 8.30 -6.20 31.68
CA GLU A 76 8.67 -7.60 31.41
C GLU A 76 7.52 -8.44 30.84
N LYS A 77 6.28 -8.17 31.26
CA LYS A 77 5.08 -8.93 30.88
C LYS A 77 4.16 -8.19 29.92
N GLU A 78 4.27 -6.88 29.83
CA GLU A 78 3.29 -6.03 29.14
C GLU A 78 3.98 -4.86 28.44
N LEU A 79 3.35 -4.36 27.37
CA LEU A 79 3.77 -3.18 26.64
C LEU A 79 2.55 -2.28 26.40
N VAL A 80 2.69 -0.98 26.66
CA VAL A 80 1.61 -0.01 26.49
C VAL A 80 1.85 0.81 25.23
N LEU A 81 0.92 0.73 24.28
CA LEU A 81 0.85 1.62 23.13
C LEU A 81 -0.13 2.75 23.39
N THR A 82 0.25 3.97 23.00
CA THR A 82 -0.58 5.17 23.05
C THR A 82 -0.98 5.61 21.64
N PHE A 83 -2.20 6.12 21.52
CA PHE A 83 -2.67 6.90 20.39
C PHE A 83 -3.32 8.18 20.87
N ALA A 84 -2.84 9.33 20.38
CA ALA A 84 -3.17 10.63 20.96
C ALA A 84 -2.90 10.67 22.48
N LEU A 85 -3.15 11.81 23.13
CA LEU A 85 -2.59 12.08 24.46
C LEU A 85 -3.10 11.21 25.63
N GLN A 86 -4.05 10.28 25.46
CA GLN A 86 -4.64 9.53 26.60
C GLN A 86 -5.31 8.18 26.23
N ARG A 87 -5.07 7.61 25.05
CA ARG A 87 -5.77 6.39 24.64
C ARG A 87 -4.79 5.25 24.47
N ASN A 88 -4.90 4.30 25.38
CA ASN A 88 -3.88 3.29 25.57
C ASN A 88 -4.41 1.91 25.18
N ILE A 89 -3.52 1.09 24.65
CA ILE A 89 -3.75 -0.34 24.49
C ILE A 89 -2.56 -1.10 25.03
N THR A 90 -2.82 -1.92 26.03
CA THR A 90 -1.82 -2.82 26.62
C THR A 90 -1.77 -4.12 25.82
N LEU A 91 -0.56 -4.55 25.49
CA LEU A 91 -0.23 -5.81 24.84
C LEU A 91 0.45 -6.73 25.84
N GLU A 92 0.23 -8.03 25.73
CA GLU A 92 0.84 -9.03 26.60
C GLU A 92 2.07 -9.64 25.91
N ARG A 93 3.11 -9.90 26.70
CA ARG A 93 4.29 -10.60 26.19
C ARG A 93 3.90 -12.01 25.79
N THR A 94 4.27 -12.37 24.57
CA THR A 94 3.95 -13.66 23.98
C THR A 94 5.23 -14.35 23.55
N GLU A 95 5.21 -15.67 23.48
CA GLU A 95 6.26 -16.45 22.83
C GLU A 95 6.36 -16.11 21.33
N LEU A 96 7.50 -16.43 20.72
CA LEU A 96 7.69 -16.22 19.29
C LEU A 96 6.68 -17.02 18.48
N SER A 97 5.75 -16.31 17.87
CA SER A 97 4.62 -16.87 17.12
C SER A 97 4.91 -17.03 15.62
N GLY A 98 5.99 -16.41 15.11
CA GLY A 98 6.27 -16.28 13.67
C GLY A 98 5.33 -15.33 12.92
N ARG A 99 4.36 -14.71 13.61
CA ARG A 99 3.38 -13.80 12.99
C ARG A 99 4.02 -12.56 12.40
N PHE A 100 5.09 -12.07 12.99
CA PHE A 100 5.85 -10.94 12.44
C PHE A 100 6.52 -11.30 11.11
N ASP A 101 7.07 -12.50 10.99
CA ASP A 101 7.70 -12.95 9.75
C ASP A 101 6.65 -13.17 8.65
N GLU A 102 5.47 -13.70 9.02
CA GLU A 102 4.30 -13.75 8.13
C GLU A 102 3.91 -12.33 7.69
N CYS A 103 3.94 -11.34 8.60
CA CYS A 103 3.68 -9.94 8.27
C CYS A 103 4.67 -9.41 7.22
N LEU A 104 5.96 -9.57 7.48
CA LEU A 104 7.01 -9.09 6.59
C LEU A 104 6.93 -9.75 5.22
N TYR A 105 6.66 -11.07 5.18
CA TYR A 105 6.52 -11.80 3.93
C TYR A 105 5.34 -11.31 3.09
N LEU A 106 4.18 -11.08 3.70
CA LEU A 106 3.00 -10.57 3.02
C LEU A 106 3.19 -9.12 2.55
N GLU A 107 3.89 -8.28 3.31
CA GLU A 107 4.25 -6.92 2.85
C GLU A 107 5.26 -6.95 1.70
N TYR A 108 6.26 -7.85 1.75
CA TYR A 108 7.16 -8.10 0.64
C TYR A 108 6.41 -8.52 -0.63
N LEU A 109 5.45 -9.45 -0.53
CA LEU A 109 4.61 -9.86 -1.66
C LEU A 109 3.81 -8.68 -2.21
N ARG A 110 3.23 -7.85 -1.36
CA ARG A 110 2.52 -6.63 -1.77
C ARG A 110 3.44 -5.70 -2.55
N LEU A 111 4.62 -5.37 -2.01
CA LEU A 111 5.60 -4.50 -2.68
C LEU A 111 6.05 -5.08 -4.03
N LYS A 112 6.33 -6.39 -4.09
CA LYS A 112 6.68 -7.09 -5.34
C LYS A 112 5.56 -7.01 -6.39
N THR A 113 4.29 -7.10 -5.98
CA THR A 113 3.18 -6.93 -6.93
C THR A 113 3.08 -5.50 -7.44
N LEU A 114 3.34 -4.49 -6.60
CA LEU A 114 3.34 -3.07 -6.99
C LEU A 114 4.47 -2.74 -7.96
N THR A 115 5.67 -3.29 -7.76
CA THR A 115 6.81 -3.06 -8.68
C THR A 115 6.67 -3.78 -10.02
N ASN A 116 5.93 -4.89 -10.07
CA ASN A 116 5.64 -5.60 -11.31
C ASN A 116 4.54 -4.95 -12.17
N VAL A 117 3.81 -3.96 -11.64
CA VAL A 117 2.96 -3.11 -12.48
C VAL A 117 3.84 -2.09 -13.18
N SER A 118 4.56 -2.56 -14.21
CA SER A 118 5.09 -1.69 -15.26
C SER A 118 4.00 -0.72 -15.68
N PRO A 119 4.29 0.58 -15.91
CA PRO A 119 3.27 1.53 -16.34
C PRO A 119 2.64 0.96 -17.60
N MET A 120 1.42 0.43 -17.43
CA MET A 120 0.65 -0.14 -18.50
C MET A 120 0.58 0.97 -19.53
N LYS A 121 1.33 0.79 -20.64
CA LYS A 121 1.40 1.77 -21.71
C LYS A 121 -0.04 2.08 -22.03
N ARG A 122 -0.52 3.27 -21.63
CA ARG A 122 -1.82 3.77 -22.06
C ARG A 122 -1.71 3.81 -23.57
N LYS A 123 -2.22 2.78 -24.24
CA LYS A 123 -2.62 2.93 -25.62
C LYS A 123 -3.66 4.04 -25.57
N ARG A 124 -3.26 5.23 -26.03
CA ARG A 124 -4.20 6.26 -26.47
C ARG A 124 -5.06 5.59 -27.53
N THR A 125 -6.17 5.00 -27.14
CA THR A 125 -7.30 4.87 -28.03
C THR A 125 -7.80 6.29 -28.21
N ALA A 126 -7.58 6.86 -29.38
CA ALA A 126 -8.29 8.07 -29.78
C ALA A 126 -9.78 7.76 -29.61
N SER A 127 -10.42 8.41 -28.64
CA SER A 127 -11.86 8.46 -28.58
C SER A 127 -12.28 9.30 -29.77
N THR A 128 -12.71 8.64 -30.84
CA THR A 128 -13.46 9.31 -31.89
C THR A 128 -14.84 9.58 -31.28
N VAL A 129 -15.05 10.82 -30.86
CA VAL A 129 -16.36 11.33 -30.48
C VAL A 129 -17.23 11.26 -31.73
N GLU A 130 -18.06 10.23 -31.84
CA GLU A 130 -19.23 10.30 -32.70
C GLU A 130 -20.16 11.34 -32.09
N HIS A 131 -20.09 12.55 -32.64
CA HIS A 131 -21.10 13.57 -32.42
C HIS A 131 -22.44 13.01 -32.88
N VAL A 132 -23.27 12.60 -31.92
CA VAL A 132 -24.71 12.47 -32.12
C VAL A 132 -25.26 13.88 -32.28
N ILE A 133 -25.23 14.38 -33.53
CA ILE A 133 -26.07 15.48 -33.98
C ILE A 133 -27.32 14.81 -34.56
N ARG A 134 -28.41 14.86 -33.79
CA ARG A 134 -29.79 14.62 -34.21
C ARG A 134 -30.58 15.79 -33.63
N SER A 135 -31.38 16.57 -34.33
CA SER A 135 -31.69 16.70 -35.74
C SER A 135 -32.31 18.10 -35.83
N ASP A 136 -31.74 19.01 -36.61
CA ASP A 136 -32.47 20.16 -37.11
C ASP A 136 -32.03 20.36 -38.56
N ASP A 137 -33.00 20.25 -39.46
CA ASP A 137 -32.86 20.33 -40.90
C ASP A 137 -32.26 21.67 -41.32
N ILE A 138 -30.97 21.65 -41.68
CA ILE A 138 -30.27 22.74 -42.34
C ILE A 138 -30.17 22.42 -43.84
N LYS A 139 -30.61 23.39 -44.66
CA LYS A 139 -30.60 23.41 -46.13
C LYS A 139 -29.20 23.14 -46.73
N PRO A 140 -29.11 22.54 -47.94
CA PRO A 140 -27.84 22.08 -48.51
C PRO A 140 -27.20 23.09 -49.48
N ILE A 141 -25.87 23.27 -49.42
CA ILE A 141 -25.05 23.78 -50.54
C ILE A 141 -23.71 23.01 -50.61
N LEU A 142 -23.62 22.16 -51.65
CA LEU A 142 -22.51 21.82 -52.58
C LEU A 142 -21.04 21.91 -52.06
N ALA A 143 -20.33 20.78 -51.83
CA ALA A 143 -19.52 19.96 -52.76
C ALA A 143 -17.98 20.25 -52.64
N PRO A 144 -17.05 19.41 -53.14
CA PRO A 144 -16.81 18.00 -52.82
C PRO A 144 -15.32 17.60 -52.55
N LYS A 145 -15.17 16.47 -51.83
CA LYS A 145 -14.10 15.46 -51.65
C LYS A 145 -12.69 15.62 -52.27
N SER A 146 -11.67 15.40 -51.43
CA SER A 146 -10.41 14.71 -51.77
C SER A 146 -9.78 14.01 -50.54
N ASP A 147 -9.39 12.73 -50.69
CA ASP A 147 -8.74 11.88 -49.67
C ASP A 147 -7.21 12.05 -49.65
N PRO A 148 -6.50 11.89 -48.51
CA PRO A 148 -5.05 11.69 -48.52
C PRO A 148 -4.60 10.31 -48.00
N VAL A 149 -4.14 9.49 -48.95
CA VAL A 149 -2.88 8.70 -48.99
C VAL A 149 -2.25 8.19 -47.68
N LYS A 150 -2.14 6.85 -47.57
CA LYS A 150 -1.33 6.09 -46.60
C LYS A 150 0.18 6.36 -46.80
N LYS A 151 0.91 6.72 -45.72
CA LYS A 151 2.39 6.65 -45.68
C LYS A 151 2.87 5.52 -44.75
N ARG A 152 3.76 4.70 -45.31
CA ARG A 152 4.40 3.49 -44.77
C ARG A 152 5.64 3.86 -43.94
N THR A 153 5.78 3.29 -42.74
CA THR A 153 6.98 3.44 -41.88
C THR A 153 8.02 2.36 -42.19
N THR A 154 9.28 2.76 -42.36
CA THR A 154 10.46 1.88 -42.43
C THR A 154 11.21 1.96 -41.09
N ARG A 155 11.57 0.82 -40.51
CA ARG A 155 12.36 0.73 -39.26
C ARG A 155 13.75 0.21 -39.62
N MET A 156 14.81 0.95 -39.29
CA MET A 156 16.19 0.44 -39.32
C MET A 156 16.61 0.04 -37.90
N ALA A 157 17.19 -1.15 -37.78
CA ALA A 157 17.81 -1.69 -36.58
C ALA A 157 19.32 -1.48 -36.67
N ALA A 158 19.93 -0.91 -35.63
CA ALA A 158 21.38 -0.90 -35.45
C ALA A 158 21.76 -1.96 -34.40
N LYS A 159 22.60 -2.92 -34.80
CA LYS A 159 23.37 -3.83 -33.95
C LYS A 159 24.68 -3.13 -33.57
N ALA A 160 25.10 -3.24 -32.30
CA ALA A 160 26.49 -3.23 -31.83
C ALA A 160 26.47 -3.55 -30.32
N SER A 161 26.69 -4.81 -29.93
CA SER A 161 27.98 -5.37 -29.46
C SER A 161 28.44 -4.76 -28.12
N GLY A 162 28.30 -5.53 -27.04
CA GLY A 162 28.84 -5.23 -25.71
C GLY A 162 30.28 -5.75 -25.55
N PRO A 163 30.99 -5.39 -24.46
CA PRO A 163 32.31 -5.93 -24.15
C PRO A 163 32.24 -7.09 -23.15
N GLU A 164 33.12 -8.08 -23.36
CA GLU A 164 33.45 -9.21 -22.49
C GLU A 164 34.14 -8.74 -21.18
N PHE A 165 33.91 -9.50 -20.12
CA PHE A 165 34.69 -9.50 -18.88
C PHE A 165 35.83 -10.52 -19.03
N ASP A 166 37.05 -10.16 -18.64
CA ASP A 166 38.10 -11.11 -18.27
C ASP A 166 38.25 -11.08 -16.75
N ASP A 167 38.18 -12.27 -16.15
CA ASP A 167 38.50 -12.56 -14.75
C ASP A 167 40.01 -12.81 -14.59
N GLU A 168 40.57 -12.32 -13.50
CA GLU A 168 41.74 -12.90 -12.81
C GLU A 168 41.41 -13.02 -11.31
#